data_AF-A0A5D0CV15-F1
#
_entry.id   AF-A0A5D0CV15-F1
#
_cell.length_a   1.000
_cell.length_b   1.000
_cell.length_c   1.000
_cell.angle_alpha   90.00
_cell.angle_beta   90.00
_cell.angle_gamma   90.00
#
_symmetry.space_group_name_H-M   'P 1'
#
loop_
_entity.id
_entity.type
_entity.pdbx_description
1 polymer ?
#
loop_
_entity_poly.entity_id
_entity_poly.type
_entity_poly.pdbx_seq_one_letter_code
_entity_poly.pdbx_strand_id
1 'polypeptide(L)'
;MFDSSSIIKMIDIAATQKNYKEIEKLINMMDIRVQHGIHSLLNESTIEVITENKDNINIASSVKEHIIWFHFYKVPWSDEMLDKLIKIYKEERYLALESRVISAIKSDEIDHSQINKLESTFSSKEFIKQIEIWKKRNSLS
;
A
#
# COMPACT_ATOMS: atom_id res chain seq x y z
N MET A 1 -11.08 19.69 -21.97
CA MET A 1 -10.23 18.74 -21.21
C MET A 1 -10.31 19.17 -19.76
N PHE A 2 -10.75 18.30 -18.84
CA PHE A 2 -10.67 18.63 -17.41
C PHE A 2 -9.19 18.63 -17.02
N ASP A 3 -8.75 19.65 -16.29
CA ASP A 3 -7.40 19.66 -15.75
C ASP A 3 -7.27 18.61 -14.63
N SER A 4 -6.09 18.01 -14.48
CA SER A 4 -5.86 16.94 -13.50
C SER A 4 -6.14 17.38 -12.06
N SER A 5 -5.86 18.62 -11.68
CA SER A 5 -6.15 19.15 -10.32
C SER A 5 -7.65 19.16 -10.02
N SER A 6 -8.47 19.52 -11.01
CA SER A 6 -9.93 19.46 -10.87
C SER A 6 -10.43 18.04 -10.65
N ILE A 7 -9.89 17.06 -11.40
CA ILE A 7 -10.25 15.64 -11.23
C ILE A 7 -9.85 15.13 -9.84
N ILE A 8 -8.64 15.45 -9.36
CA ILE A 8 -8.18 15.07 -8.02
C ILE A 8 -9.14 15.55 -6.93
N LYS A 9 -9.53 16.83 -6.96
CA LYS A 9 -10.50 17.38 -5.99
C LYS A 9 -11.84 16.66 -6.05
N MET A 10 -12.30 16.29 -7.24
CA MET A 10 -13.55 15.52 -7.39
C MET A 10 -13.43 14.11 -6.83
N ILE A 11 -12.27 13.47 -6.97
CA ILE A 11 -12.00 12.15 -6.36
C ILE A 11 -12.05 12.27 -4.84
N ASP A 12 -11.41 13.29 -4.26
CA ASP A 12 -11.44 13.52 -2.81
C ASP A 12 -12.86 13.75 -2.29
N ILE A 13 -13.66 14.55 -3.00
CA ILE A 13 -15.08 14.76 -2.67
C ILE A 13 -15.85 13.44 -2.75
N ALA A 14 -15.68 12.67 -3.83
CA ALA A 14 -16.35 11.38 -4.00
C ALA A 14 -15.98 10.38 -2.88
N ALA A 15 -14.74 10.42 -2.38
CA ALA A 15 -14.30 9.61 -1.25
C ALA A 15 -15.02 9.96 0.05
N THR A 16 -15.20 11.26 0.36
CA THR A 16 -15.99 11.69 1.53
C THR A 16 -17.44 11.21 1.47
N GLN A 17 -17.98 11.08 0.26
CA GLN A 17 -19.35 10.61 0.00
C GLN A 17 -19.44 9.09 -0.14
N LYS A 18 -18.33 8.36 -0.02
CA LYS A 18 -18.23 6.91 -0.28
C LYS A 18 -18.78 6.51 -1.66
N ASN A 19 -18.67 7.41 -2.65
CA ASN A 19 -19.14 7.18 -4.01
C ASN A 19 -18.05 6.48 -4.85
N TYR A 20 -17.85 5.18 -4.58
CA TYR A 20 -16.79 4.37 -5.19
C TYR A 20 -16.86 4.32 -6.72
N LYS A 21 -18.07 4.37 -7.28
CA LYS A 21 -18.26 4.39 -8.74
C LYS A 21 -17.82 5.69 -9.39
N GLU A 22 -17.99 6.82 -8.72
CA GLU A 22 -17.46 8.08 -9.21
C GLU A 22 -15.93 8.13 -9.07
N ILE A 23 -15.35 7.61 -7.99
CA ILE A 23 -13.89 7.47 -7.85
C ILE A 23 -13.31 6.64 -9.01
N GLU A 24 -13.89 5.46 -9.26
CA GLU A 24 -13.51 4.56 -10.34
C GLU A 24 -13.52 5.27 -11.70
N LYS A 25 -14.64 5.93 -12.01
CA LYS A 25 -14.81 6.68 -13.26
C LYS A 25 -13.79 7.80 -13.40
N LEU A 26 -13.59 8.62 -12.36
CA LEU A 26 -12.69 9.76 -12.40
C LEU A 26 -11.23 9.35 -12.58
N ILE A 27 -10.77 8.29 -11.89
CA ILE A 27 -9.42 7.75 -12.06
C ILE A 27 -9.25 7.22 -13.49
N ASN A 28 -10.21 6.44 -13.99
CA ASN A 28 -10.14 5.85 -15.33
C ASN A 28 -10.25 6.88 -16.48
N MET A 29 -10.74 8.09 -16.21
CA MET A 29 -10.73 9.21 -17.17
C MET A 29 -9.34 9.86 -17.33
N MET A 30 -8.41 9.60 -16.42
CA MET A 30 -7.06 10.16 -16.47
C MET A 30 -6.15 9.30 -17.34
N ASP A 31 -5.11 9.92 -17.93
CA ASP A 31 -4.05 9.16 -18.60
C ASP A 31 -3.33 8.23 -17.61
N ILE A 32 -2.94 7.04 -18.08
CA ILE A 32 -2.35 5.99 -17.24
C ILE A 32 -1.09 6.46 -16.49
N ARG A 33 -0.27 7.34 -17.10
CA ARG A 33 0.93 7.88 -16.42
C ARG A 33 0.54 8.74 -15.22
N VAL A 34 -0.55 9.50 -15.34
CA VAL A 34 -1.08 10.32 -14.25
C VAL A 34 -1.73 9.43 -13.19
N GLN A 35 -2.46 8.38 -13.59
CA GLN A 35 -3.04 7.41 -12.66
C GLN A 35 -1.95 6.78 -11.77
N HIS A 36 -0.81 6.38 -12.34
CA HIS A 36 0.28 5.81 -11.55
C HIS A 36 0.85 6.77 -10.49
N GLY A 37 0.84 8.08 -10.76
CA GLY A 37 1.29 9.11 -9.81
C GLY A 37 0.19 9.62 -8.86
N ILE A 38 -1.05 9.15 -9.01
CA ILE A 38 -2.22 9.77 -8.37
C ILE A 38 -2.16 9.70 -6.85
N HIS A 39 -1.57 8.64 -6.30
CA HIS A 39 -1.41 8.44 -4.86
C HIS A 39 -0.66 9.59 -4.18
N SER A 40 0.20 10.31 -4.90
CA SER A 40 0.93 11.46 -4.35
C SER A 40 0.11 12.77 -4.32
N LEU A 41 -1.05 12.78 -4.98
CA LEU A 41 -1.90 13.96 -5.16
C LEU A 41 -3.21 13.90 -4.35
N LEU A 42 -3.67 12.70 -4.01
CA LEU A 42 -4.89 12.47 -3.23
C LEU A 42 -4.66 12.79 -1.75
N ASN A 43 -5.74 13.16 -1.06
CA ASN A 43 -5.70 13.29 0.40
C ASN A 43 -5.48 11.93 1.08
N GLU A 44 -4.85 11.92 2.25
CA GLU A 44 -4.59 10.68 3.01
C GLU A 44 -5.87 9.91 3.33
N SER A 45 -6.95 10.60 3.68
CA SER A 45 -8.26 9.98 3.93
C SER A 45 -8.86 9.35 2.67
N THR A 46 -8.63 9.93 1.49
CA THR A 46 -9.04 9.34 0.21
C THR A 46 -8.28 8.04 -0.07
N ILE A 47 -6.97 8.04 0.20
CA ILE A 47 -6.11 6.86 0.04
C ILE A 47 -6.54 5.73 0.98
N GLU A 48 -6.87 6.07 2.23
CA GLU A 48 -7.43 5.14 3.20
C GLU A 48 -8.77 4.56 2.72
N VAL A 49 -9.71 5.41 2.29
CA VAL A 49 -11.01 4.97 1.75
C VAL A 49 -10.84 4.00 0.57
N ILE A 50 -9.91 4.30 -0.35
CA ILE A 50 -9.62 3.42 -1.49
C ILE A 50 -9.02 2.09 -1.02
N THR A 51 -8.12 2.13 -0.04
CA THR A 51 -7.46 0.94 0.50
C THR A 51 -8.45 0.02 1.22
N GLU A 52 -9.31 0.57 2.07
CA GLU A 52 -10.33 -0.18 2.81
C GLU A 52 -11.43 -0.75 1.91
N ASN A 53 -11.69 -0.12 0.76
CA ASN A 53 -12.75 -0.49 -0.17
C ASN A 53 -12.19 -0.96 -1.52
N LYS A 54 -10.98 -1.53 -1.53
CA LYS A 54 -10.24 -1.92 -2.74
C LYS A 54 -11.05 -2.82 -3.69
N ASP A 55 -11.94 -3.65 -3.14
CA ASP A 55 -12.76 -4.61 -3.90
C ASP A 55 -13.96 -3.94 -4.59
N ASN A 56 -14.38 -2.76 -4.09
CA ASN A 56 -15.50 -1.99 -4.64
C ASN A 56 -15.08 -1.00 -5.73
N ILE A 57 -13.77 -0.83 -5.96
CA ILE A 57 -13.20 0.15 -6.89
C ILE A 57 -12.43 -0.58 -7.98
N ASN A 58 -12.96 -0.53 -9.21
CA ASN A 58 -12.38 -1.24 -10.35
C ASN A 58 -11.48 -0.34 -11.22
N ILE A 59 -10.25 -0.13 -10.75
CA ILE A 59 -9.18 0.58 -11.46
C ILE A 59 -8.04 -0.39 -11.80
N ALA A 60 -7.11 0.04 -12.66
CA ALA A 60 -5.96 -0.76 -13.04
C ALA A 60 -5.22 -1.31 -11.80
N SER A 61 -4.91 -2.61 -11.80
CA SER A 61 -4.30 -3.31 -10.66
C SER A 61 -3.01 -2.65 -10.19
N SER A 62 -2.18 -2.17 -11.13
CA SER A 62 -0.94 -1.48 -10.81
C SER A 62 -1.19 -0.14 -10.10
N VAL A 63 -2.21 0.62 -10.52
CA VAL A 63 -2.60 1.88 -9.86
C VAL A 63 -3.10 1.60 -8.44
N LYS A 64 -3.94 0.58 -8.29
CA LYS A 64 -4.45 0.12 -6.99
C LYS A 64 -3.31 -0.28 -6.04
N GLU A 65 -2.36 -1.07 -6.54
CA GLU A 65 -1.16 -1.46 -5.81
C GLU A 65 -0.38 -0.25 -5.30
N HIS A 66 -0.14 0.76 -6.16
CA HIS A 66 0.58 1.97 -5.77
C HIS A 66 -0.16 2.80 -4.71
N ILE A 67 -1.49 2.91 -4.80
CA ILE A 67 -2.30 3.62 -3.79
C ILE A 67 -2.21 2.91 -2.44
N ILE A 68 -2.43 1.60 -2.42
CA ILE A 68 -2.40 0.79 -1.20
C ILE A 68 -0.99 0.76 -0.60
N TRP A 69 0.04 0.64 -1.43
CA TRP A 69 1.42 0.74 -0.97
C TRP A 69 1.70 2.08 -0.30
N PHE A 70 1.25 3.18 -0.92
CA PHE A 70 1.48 4.52 -0.38
C PHE A 70 0.77 4.72 0.97
N HIS A 71 -0.43 4.14 1.14
CA HIS A 71 -1.10 4.07 2.44
C HIS A 71 -0.17 3.47 3.51
N PHE A 72 0.31 2.24 3.30
CA PHE A 72 1.19 1.56 4.27
C PHE A 72 2.57 2.18 4.42
N TYR A 73 3.03 2.94 3.43
CA TYR A 73 4.26 3.73 3.53
C TYR A 73 4.10 4.94 4.47
N LYS A 74 2.90 5.54 4.51
CA LYS A 74 2.60 6.70 5.36
C LYS A 74 2.23 6.32 6.79
N VAL A 75 1.63 5.15 6.99
CA VAL A 75 1.26 4.67 8.33
C VAL A 75 2.52 4.23 9.10
N PRO A 76 2.70 4.68 10.35
CA PRO A 76 3.78 4.21 11.21
C PRO A 76 3.79 2.68 11.35
N TRP A 77 4.97 2.09 11.47
CA TRP A 77 5.07 0.64 11.66
C TRP A 77 4.45 0.23 13.00
N SER A 78 3.54 -0.75 12.95
CA SER A 78 2.85 -1.31 14.11
C SER A 78 2.32 -2.70 13.78
N ASP A 79 1.97 -3.47 14.80
CA ASP A 79 1.36 -4.80 14.61
C ASP A 79 0.03 -4.73 13.84
N GLU A 80 -0.81 -3.74 14.14
CA GLU A 80 -2.08 -3.54 13.44
C GLU A 80 -1.87 -3.23 11.95
N MET A 81 -0.91 -2.36 11.65
CA MET A 81 -0.55 -2.02 10.26
C MET A 81 -0.02 -3.25 9.53
N LEU A 82 0.88 -4.01 10.17
CA LEU A 82 1.44 -5.24 9.61
C LEU A 82 0.36 -6.29 9.33
N ASP A 83 -0.60 -6.47 10.23
CA ASP A 83 -1.70 -7.43 10.04
C ASP A 83 -2.59 -7.06 8.84
N LYS A 84 -2.92 -5.76 8.69
CA LYS A 84 -3.65 -5.26 7.52
C LYS A 84 -2.86 -5.47 6.23
N LEU A 85 -1.56 -5.16 6.24
CA LEU A 85 -0.67 -5.34 5.08
C LEU A 85 -0.61 -6.81 4.67
N ILE A 86 -0.39 -7.72 5.63
CA ILE A 86 -0.31 -9.17 5.38
C ILE A 86 -1.62 -9.71 4.80
N LYS A 87 -2.76 -9.25 5.32
CA LYS A 87 -4.08 -9.64 4.79
C LYS A 87 -4.19 -9.29 3.31
N ILE A 88 -3.91 -8.04 2.95
CA ILE A 88 -4.00 -7.59 1.55
C ILE A 88 -2.95 -8.30 0.68
N TYR A 89 -1.73 -8.48 1.17
CA TYR A 89 -0.69 -9.20 0.42
C TYR A 89 -1.08 -10.66 0.13
N LYS A 90 -1.71 -11.36 1.07
CA LYS A 90 -2.16 -12.75 0.87
C LYS A 90 -3.24 -12.87 -0.21
N GLU A 91 -4.10 -11.87 -0.31
CA GLU A 91 -5.17 -11.80 -1.31
C GLU A 91 -4.63 -11.40 -2.68
N GLU A 92 -3.83 -10.32 -2.74
CA GLU A 92 -3.51 -9.62 -3.99
C GLU A 92 -2.10 -9.92 -4.53
N ARG A 93 -1.18 -10.38 -3.67
CA ARG A 93 0.23 -10.63 -3.98
C ARG A 93 0.99 -9.41 -4.55
N TYR A 94 0.58 -8.20 -4.16
CA TYR A 94 1.26 -6.96 -4.53
C TYR A 94 2.70 -6.92 -4.02
N LEU A 95 3.64 -6.77 -4.95
CA LEU A 95 5.08 -6.75 -4.66
C LEU A 95 5.50 -5.47 -3.93
N ALA A 96 4.79 -4.37 -4.15
CA ALA A 96 5.03 -3.12 -3.46
C ALA A 96 4.82 -3.26 -1.93
N LEU A 97 3.90 -4.11 -1.48
CA LEU A 97 3.68 -4.38 -0.06
C LEU A 97 4.86 -5.12 0.56
N GLU A 98 5.42 -6.08 -0.16
CA GLU A 98 6.65 -6.75 0.27
C GLU A 98 7.84 -5.78 0.32
N SER A 99 7.90 -4.82 -0.60
CA SER A 99 8.91 -3.75 -0.56
C SER A 99 8.81 -2.88 0.71
N ARG A 100 7.59 -2.60 1.20
CA ARG A 100 7.41 -1.89 2.48
C ARG A 100 7.94 -2.70 3.67
N VAL A 101 7.71 -4.01 3.68
CA VAL A 101 8.25 -4.94 4.70
C VAL A 101 9.78 -4.97 4.66
N ILE A 102 10.37 -5.12 3.47
CA ILE A 102 11.83 -5.09 3.30
C ILE A 102 12.43 -3.78 3.81
N SER A 103 11.75 -2.66 3.54
CA SER A 103 12.18 -1.34 4.02
C SER A 103 12.14 -1.26 5.55
N ALA A 104 11.08 -1.78 6.18
CA ALA A 104 10.96 -1.83 7.64
C ALA A 104 12.09 -2.66 8.29
N ILE A 105 12.43 -3.81 7.69
CA ILE A 105 13.55 -4.66 8.13
C ILE A 105 14.88 -3.90 8.04
N LYS A 106 15.13 -3.23 6.90
CA LYS A 106 16.37 -2.47 6.70
C LYS A 106 16.54 -1.33 7.70
N SER A 107 15.45 -0.64 7.98
CA SER A 107 15.39 0.52 8.89
C SER A 107 15.27 0.14 10.38
N ASP A 108 15.30 -1.16 10.72
CA ASP A 108 15.12 -1.65 12.09
C ASP A 108 13.79 -1.18 12.73
N GLU A 109 12.73 -1.07 11.93
CA GLU A 109 11.36 -0.77 12.40
C GLU A 109 10.64 -2.01 12.95
N ILE A 110 11.13 -3.21 12.66
CA ILE A 110 10.49 -4.47 13.08
C ILE A 110 10.96 -4.93 14.46
N ASP A 111 10.08 -5.66 15.15
CA ASP A 111 10.37 -6.27 16.44
C ASP A 111 10.50 -7.79 16.37
N HIS A 112 11.13 -8.37 17.40
CA HIS A 112 11.35 -9.81 17.52
C HIS A 112 10.04 -10.62 17.45
N SER A 113 8.97 -10.11 18.06
CA SER A 113 7.64 -10.73 18.06
C SER A 113 7.05 -10.88 16.66
N GLN A 114 7.49 -10.08 15.69
CA GLN A 114 6.93 -10.03 14.33
C GLN A 114 7.62 -11.00 13.37
N ILE A 115 8.82 -11.51 13.69
CA ILE A 115 9.63 -12.33 12.79
C ILE A 115 8.87 -13.56 12.30
N ASN A 116 8.29 -14.35 13.21
CA ASN A 116 7.56 -15.56 12.85
C ASN A 116 6.38 -15.28 11.90
N LYS A 117 5.72 -14.13 12.10
CA LYS A 117 4.60 -13.68 11.25
C LYS A 117 5.10 -13.31 9.85
N LEU A 118 6.24 -12.64 9.77
CA LEU A 118 6.88 -12.26 8.51
C LEU A 118 7.37 -13.50 7.74
N GLU A 119 8.09 -14.41 8.39
CA GLU A 119 8.66 -15.62 7.74
C GLU A 119 7.59 -16.63 7.30
N SER A 120 6.45 -16.67 7.97
CA SER A 120 5.31 -17.48 7.54
C SER A 120 4.51 -16.87 6.39
N THR A 121 4.78 -15.61 6.03
CA THR A 121 4.03 -14.87 4.99
C THR A 121 4.87 -14.60 3.75
N PHE A 122 6.12 -14.20 3.92
CA PHE A 122 7.02 -13.78 2.85
C PHE A 122 8.17 -14.77 2.68
N SER A 123 8.54 -15.05 1.44
CA SER A 123 9.55 -16.07 1.11
C SER A 123 10.42 -15.70 -0.08
N SER A 124 10.41 -14.44 -0.54
CA SER A 124 11.28 -14.05 -1.64
C SER A 124 12.74 -14.05 -1.22
N LYS A 125 13.62 -14.15 -2.21
CA LYS A 125 15.07 -14.12 -2.00
C LYS A 125 15.54 -12.85 -1.30
N GLU A 126 14.98 -11.69 -1.65
CA GLU A 126 15.37 -10.43 -1.01
C GLU A 126 14.82 -10.36 0.42
N PHE A 127 13.59 -10.80 0.66
CA PHE A 127 13.05 -10.90 2.03
C PHE A 127 13.94 -11.77 2.93
N ILE A 128 14.25 -13.01 2.50
CA ILE A 128 15.08 -13.95 3.26
C ILE A 128 16.46 -13.35 3.54
N LYS A 129 17.07 -12.70 2.54
CA LYS A 129 18.36 -12.04 2.73
C LYS A 129 18.30 -10.96 3.82
N GLN A 130 17.27 -10.11 3.81
CA GLN A 130 17.18 -8.97 4.72
C GLN A 130 16.82 -9.41 6.15
N ILE A 131 15.93 -10.39 6.31
CA ILE A 131 15.59 -10.90 7.65
C ILE A 131 16.79 -11.57 8.32
N GLU A 132 17.61 -12.31 7.56
CA GLU A 132 18.84 -12.92 8.09
C GLU A 132 19.91 -11.89 8.47
N ILE A 133 20.03 -10.79 7.71
CA ILE A 133 20.88 -9.65 8.09
C ILE A 133 20.37 -9.04 9.40
N TRP A 134 19.07 -8.82 9.51
CA TRP A 134 18.45 -8.25 10.70
C TRP A 134 18.65 -9.14 11.94
N LYS A 135 18.46 -10.46 11.83
CA LYS A 135 18.69 -11.42 12.93
C LYS A 135 20.14 -11.40 13.42
N LYS A 136 21.10 -11.33 12.50
CA LYS A 136 22.54 -11.23 12.85
C LYS A 136 22.86 -9.94 13.60
N ARG A 137 22.28 -8.80 13.20
CA ARG A 137 22.43 -7.52 13.91
C ARG A 137 21.86 -7.57 15.33
N ASN A 138 20.82 -8.38 15.55
CA ASN A 138 20.10 -8.49 16.81
C ASN A 138 20.46 -9.74 17.64
N SER A 139 21.53 -10.46 17.27
CA SER A 139 22.03 -11.64 18.01
C SER A 139 21.01 -12.79 18.15
N LEU A 140 20.15 -12.99 17.16
CA LEU A 140 19.16 -14.08 17.11
C LEU A 140 19.60 -15.29 16.25
N SER A 141 20.90 -15.45 16.04
CA SER A 141 21.48 -16.53 15.24
C SER A 141 21.53 -17.86 15.98
#